data_AF-A0A4Y2JKD6-F1
#
_entry.id   AF-A0A4Y2JKD6-F1
#
_cell.length_a   1.000
_cell.length_b   1.000
_cell.length_c   1.000
_cell.angle_alpha   90.00
_cell.angle_beta   90.00
_cell.angle_gamma   90.00
#
_symmetry.space_group_name_H-M   'P 1'
#
loop_
_entity.id
_entity.type
_entity.pdbx_description
1 polymer ?
#
loop_
_entity_poly.entity_id
_entity_poly.type
_entity_poly.pdbx_seq_one_letter_code
_entity_poly.pdbx_strand_id
1 'polypeptide(L)'
;MDQGVIRNLKTIYCRNLFLKLVEEGCDNLHSFWKNLTVLDAIYYVDAAWKLAKSSMVKKSWRAISLDKENEISIDDDNSAHLQRKILEDLRKLDCSENVDEEAVEQWINEDLTL
;
A
#
# COMPACT_ATOMS: atom_id res chain seq x y z
N MET A 1 -0.35 -1.41 -8.75
CA MET A 1 -0.07 -0.61 -7.53
C MET A 1 -0.29 0.85 -7.90
N ASP A 2 -1.22 1.54 -7.25
CA ASP A 2 -1.52 2.94 -7.57
C ASP A 2 -0.25 3.79 -7.54
N GLN A 3 0.02 4.48 -8.65
CA GLN A 3 1.21 5.30 -8.75
C GLN A 3 1.19 6.48 -7.76
N GLY A 4 0.01 6.90 -7.28
CA GLY A 4 -0.15 7.99 -6.32
C GLY A 4 0.43 7.66 -4.95
N VAL A 5 0.17 6.47 -4.41
CA VAL A 5 0.73 6.04 -3.10
C VAL A 5 2.25 5.96 -3.16
N ILE A 6 2.80 5.31 -4.18
CA ILE A 6 4.26 5.19 -4.37
C ILE A 6 4.90 6.57 -4.58
N ARG A 7 4.29 7.44 -5.40
CA ARG A 7 4.79 8.80 -5.65
C ARG A 7 4.81 9.62 -4.38
N ASN A 8 3.77 9.54 -3.55
CA ASN A 8 3.72 10.24 -2.28
C ASN A 8 4.78 9.72 -1.31
N LEU A 9 4.93 8.39 -1.19
CA LEU A 9 5.96 7.77 -0.36
C LEU A 9 7.36 8.24 -0.78
N LYS A 10 7.68 8.21 -2.08
CA LYS A 10 8.94 8.73 -2.63
C LYS A 10 9.15 10.21 -2.32
N THR A 11 8.10 11.01 -2.44
CA THR A 11 8.15 12.46 -2.17
C THR A 11 8.49 12.73 -0.70
N ILE A 12 7.82 12.03 0.23
CA ILE A 12 8.08 12.17 1.67
C ILE A 12 9.48 11.67 2.02
N TYR A 13 9.87 10.51 1.50
CA TYR A 13 11.21 9.95 1.67
C TYR A 13 12.29 10.95 1.22
N CYS A 14 12.20 11.46 -0.01
CA CYS A 14 13.18 12.42 -0.52
C CYS A 14 13.21 13.70 0.31
N ARG A 15 12.04 14.24 0.72
CA ARG A 15 11.97 15.41 1.59
C ARG A 15 12.69 15.19 2.91
N ASN A 16 12.47 14.05 3.56
CA ASN A 16 13.12 13.72 4.83
C ASN A 16 14.64 13.57 4.67
N LEU A 17 15.08 12.95 3.57
CA LEU A 17 16.50 12.84 3.25
C LEU A 17 17.16 14.22 3.07
N PHE A 18 16.49 15.14 2.36
CA PHE A 18 16.97 16.50 2.19
C PHE A 18 17.07 17.26 3.51
N LEU A 19 16.07 17.13 4.39
CA LEU A 19 16.11 17.74 5.72
C LEU A 19 17.29 17.21 6.53
N LYS A 20 17.53 15.90 6.49
CA LYS A 20 18.64 15.27 7.20
C LYS A 20 19.99 15.77 6.70
N LEU A 21 20.16 15.88 5.39
CA LEU A 21 21.39 16.40 4.80
C LEU A 21 21.68 17.84 5.26
N VAL A 22 20.65 18.68 5.39
CA VAL A 22 20.77 20.05 5.91
C VAL A 22 21.09 20.04 7.41
N GLU A 23 20.43 19.19 8.20
CA GLU A 23 20.66 19.07 9.65
C GLU A 23 22.07 18.58 10.00
N GLU A 24 22.60 17.63 9.24
CA GLU A 24 23.95 17.09 9.45
C GLU A 24 25.06 18.07 9.04
N GLY A 25 24.71 19.19 8.38
CA GLY A 25 25.68 20.16 7.89
C GLY A 25 26.68 19.54 6.91
N CYS A 26 26.26 18.51 6.15
CA CYS A 26 27.15 17.86 5.19
C CYS A 26 27.58 18.85 4.10
N ASP A 27 28.89 19.10 4.01
CA ASP A 27 29.48 20.02 3.02
C ASP A 27 29.19 19.63 1.57
N ASN A 28 28.91 18.33 1.33
CA ASN A 28 28.48 17.85 0.03
C ASN A 28 27.61 16.60 0.11
N LEU A 29 26.86 16.38 -0.96
CA LEU A 29 25.93 15.26 -1.11
C LEU A 29 26.65 13.90 -1.08
N HIS A 30 27.91 13.84 -1.52
CA HIS A 30 28.66 12.59 -1.62
C HIS A 30 29.02 12.00 -0.25
N SER A 31 29.42 12.83 0.72
CA SER A 31 29.71 12.37 2.09
C SER A 31 28.48 11.82 2.79
N PHE A 32 27.32 12.46 2.58
CA PHE A 32 26.04 11.97 3.10
C PHE A 32 25.73 10.56 2.59
N TRP A 33 25.78 10.36 1.26
CA TRP A 33 25.48 9.04 0.67
C TRP A 33 26.47 7.95 1.07
N LYS A 34 27.74 8.29 1.34
CA LYS A 34 28.74 7.32 1.80
C LYS A 34 28.44 6.78 3.20
N ASN A 35 27.79 7.59 4.04
CA ASN A 35 27.46 7.24 5.42
C ASN A 35 26.06 6.65 5.56
N LEU A 36 25.19 6.82 4.55
CA LEU A 36 23.84 6.26 4.56
C LEU A 36 23.88 4.73 4.49
N THR A 37 23.45 4.07 5.56
CA THR A 37 23.36 2.61 5.58
C THR A 37 22.04 2.11 5.02
N VAL A 38 21.97 0.81 4.71
CA VAL A 38 20.71 0.14 4.35
C VAL A 38 19.70 0.23 5.50
N LEU A 39 20.17 0.14 6.75
CA LEU A 39 19.31 0.25 7.93
C LEU A 39 18.68 1.64 8.02
N ASP A 40 19.46 2.70 7.79
CA ASP A 40 18.95 4.07 7.76
C ASP A 40 17.91 4.24 6.66
N ALA A 41 18.19 3.71 5.46
CA ALA A 41 17.26 3.76 4.34
C ALA A 41 15.91 3.07 4.69
N ILE A 42 15.94 1.94 5.38
CA ILE A 42 14.73 1.24 5.85
C ILE A 42 13.97 2.10 6.86
N TYR A 43 14.65 2.71 7.85
CA TYR A 43 14.00 3.61 8.80
C TYR A 43 13.38 4.83 8.13
N TYR A 44 14.02 5.40 7.11
CA TYR A 44 13.45 6.52 6.35
C TYR A 44 12.23 6.11 5.53
N VAL A 45 12.20 4.89 4.98
CA VAL A 45 11.02 4.35 4.31
C VAL A 45 9.88 4.13 5.31
N ASP A 46 10.16 3.56 6.48
CA ASP A 46 9.16 3.38 7.55
C ASP A 46 8.59 4.73 8.00
N ALA A 47 9.45 5.72 8.26
CA ALA A 47 9.03 7.07 8.63
C ALA A 47 8.17 7.72 7.53
N ALA A 48 8.54 7.55 6.25
CA ALA A 48 7.76 8.06 5.14
C ALA A 48 6.40 7.34 4.99
N TRP A 49 6.37 6.04 5.25
CA TRP A 49 5.14 5.23 5.20
C TRP A 49 4.15 5.63 6.29
N LYS A 50 4.63 5.88 7.52
CA LYS A 50 3.81 6.39 8.63
C LYS A 50 3.13 7.73 8.33
N LEU A 51 3.69 8.53 7.43
CA LEU A 51 3.15 9.82 6.99
C LEU A 51 2.25 9.69 5.75
N ALA A 52 2.18 8.51 5.12
CA ALA A 52 1.26 8.26 4.03
C ALA A 52 -0.18 8.29 4.56
N LYS A 53 -1.04 9.06 3.91
CA LYS A 53 -2.45 9.18 4.34
C LYS A 53 -3.18 7.86 4.09
N SER A 54 -3.91 7.37 5.09
CA SER A 54 -4.79 6.19 4.95
C SER A 54 -5.75 6.32 3.77
N SER A 55 -6.28 7.53 3.50
CA SER A 55 -7.15 7.77 2.34
C SER A 55 -6.48 7.54 0.98
N MET A 56 -5.15 7.67 0.87
CA MET A 56 -4.43 7.34 -0.37
C MET A 56 -4.31 5.84 -0.56
N VAL A 57 -4.05 5.10 0.52
CA VAL A 57 -4.02 3.63 0.50
C VAL A 57 -5.40 3.09 0.14
N LYS A 58 -6.46 3.60 0.76
CA LYS A 58 -7.85 3.24 0.40
C LYS A 58 -8.18 3.53 -1.07
N LYS A 59 -7.82 4.71 -1.58
CA LYS A 59 -8.01 5.03 -3.01
C LYS A 59 -7.23 4.10 -3.94
N SER A 60 -6.02 3.72 -3.56
CA SER A 60 -5.21 2.77 -4.35
C SER A 60 -5.80 1.38 -4.41
N TRP A 61 -6.50 0.97 -3.35
CA TRP A 61 -7.19 -0.30 -3.28
C TRP A 61 -8.43 -0.29 -4.18
N ARG A 62 -9.23 0.78 -4.12
CA ARG A 62 -10.37 0.98 -5.04
C ARG A 62 -9.98 0.91 -6.51
N ALA A 63 -8.84 1.47 -6.91
CA ALA A 63 -8.37 1.37 -8.29
C ALA A 63 -8.06 -0.09 -8.70
N ILE A 64 -7.57 -0.92 -7.78
CA ILE A 64 -7.33 -2.35 -8.02
C ILE A 64 -8.65 -3.13 -8.08
N SER A 65 -9.64 -2.74 -7.28
CA SER A 65 -11.00 -3.32 -7.34
C SER A 65 -11.72 -2.94 -8.64
N LEU A 66 -11.61 -1.69 -9.11
CA LEU A 66 -12.26 -1.17 -10.31
C LEU A 66 -11.55 -1.53 -11.64
N ASP A 67 -10.22 -1.66 -11.67
CA ASP A 67 -9.51 -2.10 -12.89
C ASP A 67 -9.88 -3.54 -13.28
N LYS A 68 -10.37 -4.34 -12.33
CA LYS A 68 -10.94 -5.67 -12.61
C LYS A 68 -12.36 -5.60 -13.19
N GLU A 69 -13.11 -4.53 -12.93
CA GLU A 69 -14.46 -4.33 -13.47
C GLU A 69 -14.46 -3.76 -14.90
N ASN A 70 -13.40 -3.08 -15.34
CA ASN A 70 -13.36 -2.48 -16.68
C ASN A 70 -12.84 -3.42 -17.79
N GLU A 71 -12.20 -4.55 -17.44
CA GLU A 71 -11.80 -5.60 -18.39
C GLU A 71 -12.82 -6.75 -18.49
N ILE A 72 -13.83 -6.74 -17.63
CA ILE A 72 -14.84 -7.77 -17.54
C ILE A 72 -16.18 -7.06 -17.47
N SER A 73 -17.00 -7.17 -18.53
CA SER A 73 -18.44 -6.95 -18.41
C SER A 73 -18.92 -7.68 -17.16
N ILE A 74 -19.28 -6.95 -16.09
CA ILE A 74 -19.65 -7.52 -14.79
C ILE A 74 -20.88 -8.41 -15.01
N ASP A 75 -20.58 -9.67 -15.28
CA ASP A 75 -21.41 -10.80 -14.97
C ASP A 75 -21.19 -11.07 -13.48
N ASP A 76 -22.27 -11.15 -12.73
CA ASP A 76 -22.32 -11.37 -11.28
C ASP A 76 -21.42 -12.56 -10.84
N ASP A 77 -21.19 -13.49 -11.77
CA ASP A 77 -20.35 -14.67 -11.64
C ASP A 77 -18.85 -14.38 -11.39
N ASN A 78 -18.30 -13.27 -11.89
CA ASN A 78 -16.86 -12.96 -11.73
C ASN A 78 -16.51 -12.34 -10.37
N SER A 79 -17.45 -11.63 -9.75
CA SER A 79 -17.31 -11.14 -8.37
C SER A 79 -17.30 -12.30 -7.37
N ALA A 80 -18.26 -13.22 -7.52
CA ALA A 80 -18.36 -14.43 -6.70
C ALA A 80 -17.11 -15.32 -6.84
N HIS A 81 -16.54 -15.43 -8.04
CA HIS A 81 -15.31 -16.18 -8.27
C HIS A 81 -14.09 -15.56 -7.56
N LEU A 82 -13.98 -14.22 -7.54
CA LEU A 82 -12.91 -13.53 -6.83
C LEU A 82 -13.04 -13.70 -5.31
N GLN A 83 -14.26 -13.60 -4.77
CA GLN A 83 -14.55 -13.83 -3.35
C GLN A 83 -14.17 -15.25 -2.92
N ARG A 84 -14.59 -16.28 -3.68
CA ARG A 84 -14.20 -17.67 -3.40
C ARG A 84 -12.70 -17.89 -3.40
N LYS A 85 -11.99 -17.31 -4.37
CA LYS A 85 -10.53 -17.43 -4.46
C LYS A 85 -9.83 -16.77 -3.25
N ILE A 86 -10.31 -15.59 -2.84
CA ILE A 86 -9.81 -14.91 -1.63
C ILE A 86 -10.08 -15.77 -0.40
N LEU A 87 -11.29 -16.34 -0.27
CA LEU A 87 -11.66 -17.20 0.85
C LEU A 87 -10.81 -18.49 0.90
N GLU A 88 -10.55 -19.11 -0.24
CA GLU A 88 -9.65 -20.28 -0.34
C GLU A 88 -8.21 -19.95 0.06
N ASP A 89 -7.70 -18.79 -0.35
CA ASP A 89 -6.35 -18.37 0.01
C ASP A 89 -6.25 -17.97 1.49
N LEU A 90 -7.31 -17.39 2.06
CA LEU A 90 -7.42 -17.12 3.49
C LEU A 90 -7.47 -18.42 4.29
N ARG A 91 -8.27 -19.41 3.88
CA ARG A 91 -8.36 -20.72 4.54
C ARG A 91 -7.03 -21.50 4.60
N LYS A 92 -6.07 -21.17 3.73
CA LYS A 92 -4.70 -21.74 3.76
C LYS A 92 -3.82 -21.10 4.82
N LEU A 93 -4.23 -19.98 5.42
CA LEU A 93 -3.52 -19.31 6.50
C LEU A 93 -4.01 -19.84 7.85
N ASP A 94 -3.08 -20.19 8.74
CA ASP A 94 -3.32 -20.68 10.11
C ASP A 94 -4.14 -19.71 11.00
N CYS A 95 -4.40 -18.49 10.53
CA CYS A 95 -5.10 -17.44 11.28
C CYS A 95 -6.54 -17.18 10.81
N SER A 96 -7.09 -18.01 9.91
CA SER A 96 -8.36 -17.73 9.21
C SER A 96 -9.60 -18.37 9.85
N GLU A 97 -9.49 -18.92 11.06
CA GLU A 97 -10.54 -19.71 11.71
C GLU A 97 -11.89 -18.99 11.88
N ASN A 98 -11.92 -17.65 11.73
CA ASN A 98 -13.12 -16.81 11.85
C ASN A 98 -13.46 -16.00 10.57
N VAL A 99 -12.87 -16.32 9.42
CA VAL A 99 -13.16 -15.59 8.17
C VAL A 99 -14.12 -16.38 7.29
N ASP A 100 -15.38 -15.93 7.23
CA ASP A 100 -16.42 -16.49 6.37
C ASP A 100 -16.66 -15.63 5.12
N GLU A 101 -17.51 -16.13 4.23
CA GLU A 101 -17.80 -15.49 2.94
C GLU A 101 -18.50 -14.13 3.14
N GLU A 102 -19.33 -14.01 4.18
CA GLU A 102 -20.04 -12.78 4.55
C GLU A 102 -19.07 -11.70 5.06
N ALA A 103 -18.07 -12.06 5.86
CA ALA A 103 -17.01 -11.15 6.28
C ALA A 103 -16.17 -10.64 5.10
N VAL A 104 -15.83 -11.53 4.16
CA VAL A 104 -15.08 -11.15 2.94
C VAL A 104 -15.90 -10.23 2.05
N GLU A 105 -17.19 -10.52 1.87
CA GLU A 105 -18.12 -9.70 1.11
C GLU A 105 -18.31 -8.32 1.77
N GLN A 106 -18.45 -8.28 3.10
CA GLN A 106 -18.55 -7.04 3.85
C GLN A 106 -17.27 -6.19 3.73
N TRP A 107 -16.07 -6.78 3.78
CA TRP A 107 -14.82 -6.04 3.59
C TRP A 107 -14.68 -5.45 2.18
N ILE A 108 -15.18 -6.16 1.16
CA ILE A 108 -15.17 -5.67 -0.22
C ILE A 108 -16.18 -4.52 -0.37
N ASN A 109 -17.37 -4.65 0.22
CA ASN A 109 -18.45 -3.66 0.12
C ASN A 109 -18.24 -2.40 0.98
N GLU A 110 -17.64 -2.54 2.17
CA GLU A 110 -17.24 -1.40 3.02
C GLU A 110 -16.15 -0.55 2.35
N ASP A 111 -15.33 -1.13 1.47
CA ASP A 111 -14.32 -0.38 0.73
C ASP A 111 -14.89 0.34 -0.51
N LEU A 112 -16.01 -0.14 -1.07
CA LEU A 112 -16.73 0.50 -2.18
C LEU A 112 -17.59 1.70 -1.75
N THR A 113 -17.97 1.80 -0.47
CA THR A 113 -18.91 2.81 0.06
C THR A 113 -18.23 4.02 0.75
N LEU A 114 -16.92 3.98 0.99
CA LEU A 114 -16.07 5.10 1.45
C LEU A 114 -15.35 5.79 0.28
#